data_AF-A0A2J1DWI7-F1
#
_entry.id   AF-A0A2J1DWI7-F1
#
_cell.length_a   1.000
_cell.length_b   1.000
_cell.length_c   1.000
_cell.angle_alpha   90.00
_cell.angle_beta   90.00
_cell.angle_gamma   90.00
#
_symmetry.space_group_name_H-M   'P 1'
#
loop_
_entity.id
_entity.type
_entity.pdbx_description
1 polymer ?
#
loop_
_entity_poly.entity_id
_entity_poly.type
_entity_poly.pdbx_seq_one_letter_code
_entity_poly.pdbx_strand_id
1 'polypeptide(L)'
;MEDMFSPLIEVENLRREINRHNQLYYVQDNPEISDAQYDTLIRRLKELEEAHPELVTPDSPTQKVGAEPLKAFGIVNHPYPLLSLANAFSDTELEAWYQRVKKLLGNIPFQIDCEPKMDGLAVALTYRDGKFATGATRGDGFQGENITRNLRTIHSIPLNAEPNAPPVFEVRGEVYLSKNGFAKLNRERADKGLPPFANPRNAAAGSLRQLDPSVTAERPLDIFIYALGYSEDSLLPDSHWQIL
;
A
#
# COMPACT_ATOMS: atom_id res chain seq x y z
N MET A 1 -6.28 -41.19 -5.86
CA MET A 1 -7.41 -40.30 -6.21
C MET A 1 -7.95 -39.55 -4.99
N GLU A 2 -7.66 -39.97 -3.75
CA GLU A 2 -8.03 -39.24 -2.52
C GLU A 2 -7.10 -38.04 -2.18
N ASP A 3 -5.84 -38.06 -2.65
CA ASP A 3 -4.85 -37.02 -2.29
C ASP A 3 -4.98 -35.69 -3.06
N MET A 4 -5.66 -35.68 -4.21
CA MET A 4 -5.81 -34.47 -5.03
C MET A 4 -6.92 -33.53 -4.55
N PHE A 5 -7.91 -34.04 -3.80
CA PHE A 5 -9.04 -33.23 -3.33
C PHE A 5 -8.69 -32.38 -2.11
N SER A 6 -7.74 -32.82 -1.28
CA SER A 6 -7.35 -32.10 -0.06
C SER A 6 -6.67 -30.74 -0.37
N PRO A 7 -5.65 -30.66 -1.26
CA PRO A 7 -5.01 -29.39 -1.60
C PRO A 7 -5.95 -28.40 -2.29
N LEU A 8 -6.80 -28.87 -3.21
CA LEU A 8 -7.76 -28.01 -3.91
C LEU A 8 -8.77 -27.38 -2.93
N ILE A 9 -9.32 -28.17 -2.01
CA ILE A 9 -10.27 -27.66 -1.00
C ILE A 9 -9.57 -26.67 -0.06
N GLU A 10 -8.33 -26.94 0.35
CA GLU A 10 -7.55 -26.03 1.19
C GLU A 10 -7.27 -24.70 0.47
N VAL A 11 -6.83 -24.75 -0.79
CA VAL A 11 -6.59 -23.57 -1.63
C VAL A 11 -7.85 -22.72 -1.77
N GLU A 12 -9.00 -23.32 -2.09
CA GLU A 12 -10.26 -22.58 -2.23
C GLU A 12 -10.75 -21.97 -0.90
N ASN A 13 -10.54 -22.66 0.22
CA ASN A 13 -10.84 -22.12 1.54
C ASN A 13 -9.95 -20.92 1.88
N LEU A 14 -8.64 -21.05 1.68
CA LEU A 14 -7.68 -19.97 1.90
C LEU A 14 -8.00 -18.75 1.03
N ARG A 15 -8.26 -18.95 -0.27
CA ARG A 15 -8.67 -17.87 -1.19
C ARG A 15 -9.87 -17.12 -0.68
N ARG A 16 -10.92 -17.83 -0.27
CA ARG A 16 -12.16 -17.23 0.25
C ARG A 16 -11.91 -16.46 1.55
N GLU A 17 -11.16 -17.04 2.48
CA GLU A 17 -10.85 -16.41 3.76
C GLU A 17 -9.99 -15.16 3.58
N ILE A 18 -8.92 -15.24 2.79
CA ILE A 18 -8.04 -14.13 2.44
C ILE A 18 -8.82 -13.01 1.75
N ASN A 19 -9.70 -13.33 0.79
CA ASN A 19 -10.52 -12.32 0.11
C ASN A 19 -11.49 -11.61 1.06
N ARG A 20 -12.10 -12.33 2.01
CA ARG A 20 -12.92 -11.72 3.06
C ARG A 20 -12.11 -10.74 3.90
N HIS A 21 -10.90 -11.14 4.31
CA HIS A 21 -10.02 -10.28 5.10
C HIS A 21 -9.48 -9.09 4.30
N ASN A 22 -9.21 -9.26 3.00
CA ASN A 22 -8.89 -8.16 2.09
C ASN A 22 -10.02 -7.13 2.05
N GLN A 23 -11.27 -7.58 1.95
CA GLN A 23 -12.41 -6.67 1.95
C GLN A 23 -12.53 -5.91 3.28
N LEU A 24 -12.41 -6.61 4.41
CA LEU A 24 -12.45 -5.99 5.74
C LEU A 24 -11.32 -4.97 5.94
N TYR A 25 -10.13 -5.30 5.45
CA TYR A 25 -8.92 -4.50 5.65
C TYR A 25 -8.79 -3.32 4.69
N TYR A 26 -9.00 -3.53 3.38
CA TYR A 26 -8.80 -2.51 2.35
C TYR A 26 -10.06 -1.70 2.03
N VAL A 27 -11.26 -2.26 2.23
CA VAL A 27 -12.51 -1.60 1.86
C VAL A 27 -13.21 -1.03 3.08
N GLN A 28 -13.35 -1.83 4.14
CA GLN A 28 -14.11 -1.46 5.34
C GLN A 28 -13.25 -0.82 6.45
N ASP A 29 -11.93 -0.83 6.32
CA ASP A 29 -10.97 -0.35 7.33
C ASP A 29 -11.23 -0.94 8.74
N ASN A 30 -11.73 -2.17 8.81
CA ASN A 30 -12.16 -2.86 10.03
C ASN A 30 -11.74 -4.34 10.04
N PRO A 31 -10.44 -4.65 10.18
CA PRO A 31 -9.99 -6.04 10.18
C PRO A 31 -10.38 -6.79 11.45
N GLU A 32 -10.66 -8.07 11.26
CA GLU A 32 -10.97 -9.02 12.34
C GLU A 32 -9.75 -9.83 12.80
N ILE A 33 -8.70 -9.90 11.97
CA ILE A 33 -7.45 -10.62 12.28
C ILE A 33 -6.27 -9.67 12.21
N SER A 34 -5.19 -10.02 12.92
CA SER A 34 -3.93 -9.28 12.85
C SER A 34 -3.19 -9.51 11.53
N ASP A 35 -2.33 -8.55 11.16
CA ASP A 35 -1.49 -8.63 9.96
C ASP A 35 -0.63 -9.91 9.95
N ALA A 36 -0.11 -10.34 11.11
CA ALA A 36 0.66 -11.60 11.21
C ALA A 36 -0.18 -12.86 10.94
N GLN A 37 -1.46 -12.85 11.35
CA GLN A 37 -2.39 -13.95 11.03
C GLN A 37 -2.71 -13.95 9.54
N TYR A 38 -2.94 -12.78 8.95
CA TYR A 38 -3.16 -12.63 7.51
C TYR A 38 -1.95 -13.10 6.70
N ASP A 39 -0.74 -12.71 7.09
CA ASP A 39 0.51 -13.15 6.45
C ASP A 39 0.69 -14.67 6.52
N THR A 40 0.24 -15.31 7.60
CA THR A 40 0.25 -16.77 7.73
C THR A 40 -0.67 -17.43 6.71
N LEU A 41 -1.87 -16.87 6.47
CA LEU A 41 -2.80 -17.37 5.46
C LEU A 41 -2.21 -17.24 4.05
N ILE A 42 -1.64 -16.07 3.72
CA ILE A 42 -1.01 -15.82 2.42
C ILE A 42 0.18 -16.75 2.20
N ARG A 43 1.04 -16.93 3.21
CA ARG A 43 2.20 -17.84 3.11
C ARG A 43 1.75 -19.26 2.84
N ARG A 44 0.74 -19.75 3.57
CA ARG A 44 0.20 -21.10 3.35
C ARG A 44 -0.37 -21.27 1.93
N LEU A 45 -1.09 -20.27 1.43
CA LEU A 45 -1.60 -20.29 0.06
C LEU A 45 -0.46 -20.32 -0.97
N LYS A 46 0.61 -19.54 -0.78
CA LYS A 46 1.80 -19.55 -1.64
C LYS A 46 2.50 -20.91 -1.64
N GLU A 47 2.72 -21.50 -0.47
CA GLU A 47 3.33 -22.84 -0.35
C GLU A 47 2.55 -23.90 -1.15
N LEU A 48 1.21 -23.85 -1.07
CA LEU A 48 0.35 -24.76 -1.82
C LEU A 48 0.40 -24.50 -3.32
N GLU A 49 0.38 -23.24 -3.75
CA GLU A 49 0.47 -22.85 -5.16
C GLU A 49 1.84 -23.15 -5.78
N GLU A 50 2.92 -23.08 -5.00
CA GLU A 50 4.27 -23.48 -5.43
C GLU A 50 4.38 -25.01 -5.56
N ALA A 51 3.79 -25.76 -4.63
CA ALA A 51 3.76 -27.23 -4.69
C ALA A 51 2.81 -27.77 -5.77
N HIS A 52 1.77 -27.01 -6.12
CA HIS A 52 0.73 -27.35 -7.09
C HIS A 52 0.50 -26.24 -8.12
N PRO A 53 1.43 -26.02 -9.08
CA PRO A 53 1.33 -24.95 -10.06
C PRO A 53 0.05 -24.99 -10.91
N GLU A 54 -0.56 -26.16 -11.08
CA GLU A 54 -1.83 -26.35 -11.78
C GLU A 54 -3.03 -25.70 -11.08
N LEU A 55 -2.90 -25.38 -9.79
CA LEU A 55 -3.95 -24.73 -9.01
C LEU A 55 -3.87 -23.20 -9.08
N VAL A 56 -2.80 -22.61 -9.62
CA VAL A 56 -2.63 -21.16 -9.71
C VAL A 56 -3.63 -20.56 -10.71
N THR A 57 -4.40 -19.58 -10.25
CA THR A 57 -5.34 -18.84 -11.10
C THR A 57 -4.97 -17.35 -11.14
N PRO A 58 -5.22 -16.64 -12.26
CA PRO A 58 -4.93 -15.20 -12.37
C PRO A 58 -5.67 -14.34 -11.32
N ASP A 59 -6.77 -14.83 -10.77
CA ASP A 59 -7.58 -14.14 -9.79
C ASP A 59 -7.22 -14.48 -8.33
N SER A 60 -6.24 -15.36 -8.12
CA SER A 60 -5.75 -15.74 -6.80
C SER A 60 -5.22 -14.52 -6.02
N PRO A 61 -5.45 -14.42 -4.69
CA PRO A 61 -4.93 -13.34 -3.87
C PRO A 61 -3.40 -13.19 -3.91
N THR A 62 -2.67 -14.26 -4.25
CA THR A 62 -1.20 -14.22 -4.40
C THR A 62 -0.76 -13.48 -5.67
N GLN A 63 -1.67 -13.28 -6.63
CA GLN A 63 -1.44 -12.61 -7.92
C GLN A 63 -1.97 -11.17 -7.93
N LYS A 64 -2.74 -10.77 -6.90
CA LYS A 64 -3.40 -9.45 -6.81
C LYS A 64 -2.75 -8.56 -5.76
N VAL A 65 -2.85 -7.26 -5.97
CA VAL A 65 -2.42 -6.23 -5.00
C VAL A 65 -3.64 -5.45 -4.55
N GLY A 66 -3.87 -5.31 -3.23
CA GLY A 66 -4.94 -4.45 -2.69
C GLY A 66 -6.38 -4.86 -3.03
N ALA A 67 -7.25 -3.87 -3.21
CA ALA A 67 -8.69 -4.05 -3.48
C ALA A 67 -9.20 -2.96 -4.44
N GLU A 68 -10.30 -3.25 -5.14
CA GLU A 68 -10.92 -2.31 -6.07
C GLU A 68 -11.40 -1.01 -5.37
N PRO A 69 -11.26 0.16 -6.03
CA PRO A 69 -11.78 1.43 -5.53
C PRO A 69 -13.28 1.43 -5.22
N LEU A 70 -13.70 2.10 -4.15
CA LEU A 70 -15.11 2.33 -3.88
C LEU A 70 -15.71 3.30 -4.91
N LYS A 71 -16.87 2.95 -5.49
CA LYS A 71 -17.61 3.79 -6.47
C LYS A 71 -17.92 5.22 -5.99
N ALA A 72 -17.96 5.44 -4.67
CA ALA A 72 -18.25 6.74 -4.07
C ALA A 72 -17.10 7.74 -4.29
N PHE A 73 -15.88 7.24 -4.51
CA PHE A 73 -14.75 8.03 -4.98
C PHE A 73 -14.61 7.85 -6.49
N GLY A 74 -14.23 8.92 -7.20
CA GLY A 74 -13.87 8.80 -8.61
C GLY A 74 -12.69 7.83 -8.79
N ILE A 75 -12.55 7.21 -9.95
CA ILE A 75 -11.44 6.29 -10.23
C ILE A 75 -10.30 7.06 -10.90
N VAL A 76 -9.07 6.78 -10.48
CA VAL A 76 -7.84 7.29 -11.10
C VAL A 76 -7.02 6.10 -11.58
N ASN A 77 -6.66 6.08 -12.86
CA ASN A 77 -5.69 5.14 -13.39
C ASN A 77 -4.28 5.65 -13.07
N HIS A 78 -3.45 4.80 -12.46
CA HIS A 78 -2.05 5.10 -12.24
C HIS A 78 -1.29 5.01 -13.57
N PRO A 79 -0.43 5.99 -13.92
CA PRO A 79 0.35 5.92 -15.17
C PRO A 79 1.27 4.71 -15.21
N TYR A 80 1.82 4.33 -14.05
CA TYR A 80 2.56 3.09 -13.83
C TYR A 80 1.97 2.31 -12.66
N PRO A 81 2.04 0.97 -12.64
CA PRO A 81 1.53 0.18 -11.53
C PRO A 81 2.15 0.56 -10.18
N LEU A 82 1.32 0.71 -9.15
CA LEU A 82 1.71 0.95 -7.76
C LEU A 82 1.73 -0.37 -6.99
N LEU A 83 2.88 -1.04 -7.05
CA LEU A 83 3.07 -2.42 -6.59
C LEU A 83 3.18 -2.55 -5.06
N SER A 84 3.10 -3.79 -4.58
CA SER A 84 3.47 -4.16 -3.21
C SER A 84 4.94 -4.62 -3.12
N LEU A 85 5.41 -4.83 -1.90
CA LEU A 85 6.71 -5.44 -1.62
C LEU A 85 6.51 -6.91 -1.21
N ALA A 86 7.47 -7.75 -1.60
CA ALA A 86 7.62 -9.08 -0.98
C ALA A 86 8.20 -8.93 0.44
N ASN A 87 7.86 -9.87 1.32
CA ASN A 87 8.30 -9.87 2.71
C ASN A 87 9.39 -10.92 2.97
N ALA A 88 10.22 -10.67 3.97
CA ALA A 88 11.12 -11.65 4.58
C ALA A 88 10.96 -11.57 6.10
N PHE A 89 10.82 -12.71 6.77
CA PHE A 89 10.57 -12.82 8.21
C PHE A 89 11.76 -13.41 8.99
N SER A 90 12.85 -13.75 8.30
CA SER A 90 14.08 -14.26 8.91
C SER A 90 15.33 -13.81 8.14
N ASP A 91 16.47 -13.80 8.83
CA ASP A 91 17.77 -13.51 8.21
C ASP A 91 18.10 -14.47 7.07
N THR A 92 17.68 -15.74 7.18
CA THR A 92 17.84 -16.75 6.13
C THR A 92 17.04 -16.40 4.86
N GLU A 93 15.79 -15.96 5.02
CA GLU A 93 14.96 -15.52 3.89
C GLU A 93 15.53 -14.26 3.22
N LEU A 94 16.02 -13.31 4.02
CA LEU A 94 16.64 -12.09 3.53
C LEU A 94 17.95 -12.38 2.79
N GLU A 95 18.81 -13.25 3.33
CA GLU A 95 20.04 -13.70 2.67
C GLU A 95 19.73 -14.42 1.36
N ALA A 96 18.70 -15.28 1.34
CA ALA A 96 18.27 -15.95 0.12
C ALA A 96 17.80 -14.94 -0.94
N TRP A 97 17.07 -13.89 -0.56
CA TRP A 97 16.73 -12.79 -1.46
C TRP A 97 17.97 -12.06 -1.98
N TYR A 98 18.90 -11.70 -1.09
CA TYR A 98 20.13 -11.01 -1.46
C TYR A 98 20.96 -11.80 -2.47
N GLN A 99 21.14 -13.11 -2.26
CA GLN A 99 21.86 -13.97 -3.21
C GLN A 99 21.15 -14.08 -4.57
N ARG A 100 19.81 -14.09 -4.59
CA ARG A 100 19.05 -14.05 -5.86
C ARG A 100 19.31 -12.75 -6.62
N VAL A 101 19.23 -11.60 -5.94
CA VAL A 101 19.50 -10.28 -6.55
C VAL A 101 20.93 -10.20 -7.07
N LYS A 102 21.92 -10.59 -6.26
CA LYS A 102 23.33 -10.61 -6.66
C LYS A 102 23.57 -11.45 -7.92
N LYS A 103 22.93 -12.62 -8.01
CA LYS A 103 23.02 -13.49 -9.20
C LYS A 103 22.37 -12.85 -10.42
N LEU A 104 21.20 -12.23 -10.27
CA LEU A 104 20.50 -11.53 -11.36
C LEU A 104 21.31 -10.37 -11.93
N LEU A 105 22.05 -9.65 -11.07
CA LEU A 105 22.94 -8.56 -11.45
C LEU A 105 24.29 -9.03 -12.01
N GLY A 106 24.52 -10.35 -12.14
CA GLY A 106 25.80 -10.88 -12.64
C GLY A 106 26.96 -10.77 -11.66
N ASN A 107 26.68 -10.75 -10.35
CA ASN A 107 27.66 -10.63 -9.27
C ASN A 107 28.46 -9.32 -9.24
N ILE A 108 27.98 -8.26 -9.90
CA ILE A 108 28.56 -6.93 -9.73
C ILE A 108 28.23 -6.37 -8.32
N PRO A 109 29.12 -5.59 -7.70
CA PRO A 109 28.79 -4.88 -6.47
C PRO A 109 27.61 -3.92 -6.66
N PHE A 110 26.72 -3.85 -5.67
CA PHE A 110 25.58 -2.91 -5.65
C PHE A 110 25.37 -2.38 -4.24
N GLN A 111 24.65 -1.26 -4.13
CA GLN A 111 24.26 -0.63 -2.87
C GLN A 111 22.78 -0.90 -2.60
N ILE A 112 22.39 -0.89 -1.33
CA ILE A 112 21.00 -1.05 -0.87
C ILE A 112 20.67 0.14 0.02
N ASP A 113 19.61 0.85 -0.33
CA ASP A 113 19.02 1.87 0.53
C ASP A 113 18.02 1.20 1.48
N CYS A 114 18.15 1.49 2.78
CA CYS A 114 17.33 0.88 3.82
C CYS A 114 16.43 1.93 4.45
N GLU A 115 15.11 1.70 4.38
CA GLU A 115 14.10 2.63 4.89
C GLU A 115 13.19 1.99 5.94
N PRO A 116 12.72 2.75 6.94
CA PRO A 116 11.64 2.30 7.81
C PRO A 116 10.37 2.06 6.98
N LYS A 117 9.78 0.86 7.12
CA LYS A 117 8.48 0.56 6.51
C LYS A 117 7.37 1.28 7.28
N MET A 118 6.86 2.37 6.72
CA MET A 118 5.73 3.09 7.28
C MET A 118 4.46 2.23 7.23
N ASP A 119 3.67 2.27 8.31
CA ASP A 119 2.42 1.52 8.44
C ASP A 119 1.23 2.46 8.27
N GLY A 120 0.80 2.63 7.02
CA GLY A 120 -0.21 3.60 6.64
C GLY A 120 -0.99 3.19 5.39
N LEU A 121 -1.33 4.18 4.58
CA LEU A 121 -1.97 3.98 3.29
C LEU A 121 -1.10 4.56 2.16
N ALA A 122 -0.70 3.70 1.23
CA ALA A 122 0.01 4.10 0.03
C ALA A 122 -0.84 5.01 -0.86
N VAL A 123 -0.25 6.13 -1.28
CA VAL A 123 -0.86 7.14 -2.14
C VAL A 123 0.09 7.56 -3.26
N ALA A 124 -0.50 7.99 -4.37
CA ALA A 124 0.17 8.64 -5.48
C ALA A 124 -0.28 10.11 -5.56
N LEU A 125 0.67 11.03 -5.71
CA LEU A 125 0.45 12.45 -5.89
C LEU A 125 0.99 12.89 -7.25
N THR A 126 0.10 13.14 -8.21
CA THR A 126 0.45 13.68 -9.52
C THR A 126 0.43 15.20 -9.49
N TYR A 127 1.56 15.78 -9.88
CA TYR A 127 1.73 17.21 -10.12
C TYR A 127 1.72 17.47 -11.63
N ARG A 128 1.14 18.60 -12.01
CA ARG A 128 1.13 19.11 -13.39
C ARG A 128 1.45 20.60 -13.37
N ASP A 129 2.42 21.00 -14.17
CA ASP A 129 2.93 22.37 -14.27
C ASP A 129 3.26 22.94 -12.88
N GLY A 130 3.92 22.12 -12.06
CA GLY A 130 4.30 22.44 -10.70
C GLY A 130 3.14 22.52 -9.69
N LYS A 131 1.91 22.13 -10.04
CA LYS A 131 0.74 22.18 -9.12
C LYS A 131 0.25 20.78 -8.80
N PHE A 132 -0.11 20.55 -7.54
CA PHE A 132 -0.75 19.30 -7.14
C PHE A 132 -2.10 19.17 -7.86
N ALA A 133 -2.21 18.18 -8.74
CA ALA A 133 -3.35 18.02 -9.66
C ALA A 133 -4.28 16.90 -9.20
N THR A 134 -3.73 15.72 -8.96
CA THR A 134 -4.50 14.51 -8.63
C THR A 134 -3.80 13.72 -7.53
N GLY A 135 -4.56 13.31 -6.52
CA GLY A 135 -4.11 12.38 -5.49
C GLY A 135 -4.98 11.12 -5.47
N ALA A 136 -4.35 9.96 -5.44
CA ALA A 136 -5.03 8.67 -5.51
C ALA A 136 -4.52 7.68 -4.46
N THR A 137 -5.41 6.82 -3.96
CA THR A 137 -4.99 5.63 -3.19
C THR A 137 -4.31 4.61 -4.10
N ARG A 138 -3.60 3.63 -3.55
CA ARG A 138 -3.11 2.49 -4.35
C ARG A 138 -4.23 1.75 -5.07
N GLY A 139 -5.33 1.48 -4.38
CA GLY A 139 -6.38 0.56 -4.82
C GLY A 139 -5.81 -0.82 -5.18
N ASP A 140 -6.03 -1.26 -6.42
CA ASP A 140 -5.57 -2.55 -6.93
C ASP A 140 -4.13 -2.53 -7.50
N GLY A 141 -3.48 -1.37 -7.42
CA GLY A 141 -2.17 -1.09 -8.00
C GLY A 141 -2.21 -0.53 -9.41
N PHE A 142 -3.29 -0.70 -10.17
CA PHE A 142 -3.50 -0.07 -11.48
C PHE A 142 -4.47 1.10 -11.38
N GLN A 143 -5.47 0.99 -10.51
CA GLN A 143 -6.54 1.95 -10.30
C GLN A 143 -6.70 2.23 -8.81
N GLY A 144 -6.79 3.52 -8.50
CA GLY A 144 -6.99 4.06 -7.16
C GLY A 144 -8.27 4.87 -7.02
N GLU A 145 -8.62 5.17 -5.77
CA GLU A 145 -9.68 6.11 -5.43
C GLU A 145 -9.14 7.54 -5.52
N ASN A 146 -9.87 8.45 -6.17
CA ASN A 146 -9.54 9.87 -6.18
C ASN A 146 -9.83 10.48 -4.80
N ILE A 147 -8.75 10.74 -4.06
CA ILE A 147 -8.77 11.34 -2.72
C ILE A 147 -8.03 12.69 -2.71
N THR A 148 -7.96 13.37 -3.86
CA THR A 148 -7.24 14.64 -4.04
C THR A 148 -7.66 15.68 -2.99
N ARG A 149 -8.96 15.79 -2.71
CA ARG A 149 -9.50 16.77 -1.74
C ARG A 149 -9.04 16.49 -0.31
N ASN A 150 -8.94 15.22 0.07
CA ASN A 150 -8.51 14.77 1.38
C ASN A 150 -6.99 14.95 1.54
N LEU A 151 -6.21 14.62 0.52
CA LEU A 151 -4.76 14.82 0.53
C LEU A 151 -4.37 16.30 0.64
N ARG A 152 -5.14 17.21 0.04
CA ARG A 152 -4.93 18.67 0.21
C ARG A 152 -5.06 19.16 1.65
N THR A 153 -5.64 18.38 2.56
CA THR A 153 -5.76 18.76 3.98
C THR A 153 -4.54 18.36 4.81
N ILE A 154 -3.65 17.53 4.26
CA ILE A 154 -2.41 17.11 4.93
C ILE A 154 -1.36 18.22 4.75
N HIS A 155 -0.95 18.84 5.86
CA HIS A 155 -0.11 20.03 5.83
C HIS A 155 1.26 19.82 5.18
N SER A 156 1.84 18.64 5.33
CA SER A 156 3.14 18.26 4.77
C SER A 156 3.10 17.98 3.27
N ILE A 157 1.93 17.89 2.64
CA ILE A 157 1.82 17.77 1.18
C ILE A 157 1.93 19.16 0.56
N PRO A 158 2.97 19.44 -0.23
CA PRO A 158 3.10 20.73 -0.90
C PRO A 158 2.03 20.86 -2.01
N LEU A 159 1.31 21.97 -2.05
CA LEU A 159 0.34 22.20 -3.13
C LEU A 159 1.01 22.66 -4.44
N ASN A 160 2.25 23.15 -4.34
CA ASN A 160 3.08 23.51 -5.47
C ASN A 160 4.45 22.86 -5.30
N ALA A 161 4.98 22.30 -6.39
CA ALA A 161 6.32 21.75 -6.46
C ALA A 161 7.37 22.87 -6.61
N GLU A 162 8.64 22.50 -6.43
CA GLU A 162 9.78 23.39 -6.61
C GLU A 162 9.87 23.92 -8.07
N PRO A 163 10.42 25.13 -8.25
CA PRO A 163 10.76 25.63 -9.58
C PRO A 163 11.70 24.63 -10.30
N ASN A 164 11.41 24.33 -11.56
CA ASN A 164 12.08 23.33 -12.41
C ASN A 164 11.67 21.86 -12.20
N ALA A 165 10.61 21.59 -11.44
CA ALA A 165 10.00 20.28 -11.48
C ALA A 165 9.51 19.93 -12.91
N PRO A 166 9.50 18.65 -13.29
CA PRO A 166 9.00 18.21 -14.60
C PRO A 166 7.56 18.68 -14.87
N PRO A 167 7.16 18.84 -16.15
CA PRO A 167 5.80 19.30 -16.50
C PRO A 167 4.72 18.40 -15.89
N VAL A 168 4.94 17.09 -15.88
CA VAL A 168 4.09 16.13 -15.18
C VAL A 168 4.96 15.13 -14.45
N PHE A 169 4.69 14.93 -13.16
CA PHE A 169 5.33 13.86 -12.41
C PHE A 169 4.43 13.35 -11.28
N GLU A 170 4.69 12.13 -10.83
CA GLU A 170 3.99 11.47 -9.73
C GLU A 170 4.99 11.12 -8.64
N VAL A 171 4.73 11.55 -7.41
CA VAL A 171 5.45 11.04 -6.23
C VAL A 171 4.57 10.04 -5.48
N ARG A 172 5.20 9.03 -4.89
CA ARG A 172 4.54 7.95 -4.16
C ARG A 172 4.98 7.99 -2.71
N GLY A 173 4.02 7.84 -1.82
CA GLY A 173 4.27 7.94 -0.39
C GLY A 173 3.26 7.17 0.42
N GLU A 174 3.49 7.17 1.73
CA GLU A 174 2.61 6.55 2.71
C GLU A 174 2.00 7.65 3.58
N VAL A 175 0.67 7.77 3.56
CA VAL A 175 -0.04 8.59 4.55
C VAL A 175 -0.20 7.77 5.83
N TYR A 176 0.23 8.32 6.95
CA TYR A 176 0.28 7.61 8.22
C TYR A 176 -0.25 8.44 9.39
N LEU A 177 -0.48 7.76 10.51
CA LEU A 177 -0.72 8.39 11.81
C LEU A 177 0.46 8.10 12.74
N SER A 178 1.01 9.14 13.35
CA SER A 178 1.96 8.95 14.43
C SER A 178 1.32 8.18 15.59
N LYS A 179 2.12 7.47 16.39
CA LYS A 179 1.63 6.74 17.58
C LYS A 179 0.84 7.66 18.53
N ASN A 180 1.31 8.90 18.70
CA ASN A 180 0.64 9.92 19.51
C ASN A 180 -0.68 10.38 18.88
N GLY A 181 -0.69 10.61 17.56
CA GLY A 181 -1.90 10.97 16.81
C GLY A 181 -2.97 9.88 16.89
N PHE A 182 -2.58 8.63 16.72
CA PHE A 182 -3.45 7.46 16.88
C PHE A 182 -4.04 7.35 18.29
N ALA A 183 -3.19 7.47 19.33
CA ALA A 183 -3.65 7.42 20.72
C ALA A 183 -4.62 8.57 21.05
N LYS A 184 -4.37 9.78 20.53
CA LYS A 184 -5.30 10.91 20.65
C LYS A 184 -6.63 10.61 19.98
N LEU A 185 -6.62 10.15 18.73
CA LEU A 185 -7.82 9.84 17.96
C LEU A 185 -8.68 8.76 18.63
N ASN A 186 -8.07 7.71 19.17
CA ASN A 186 -8.82 6.66 19.88
C ASN A 186 -9.43 7.16 21.20
N ARG A 187 -8.78 8.08 21.92
CA ARG A 187 -9.38 8.73 23.10
C ARG A 187 -10.62 9.54 22.71
N GLU A 188 -10.51 10.38 21.68
CA GLU A 188 -11.65 11.19 21.20
C GLU A 188 -12.83 10.34 20.71
N ARG A 189 -12.56 9.16 20.13
CA ARG A 189 -13.59 8.20 19.74
C ARG A 189 -14.26 7.58 20.96
N ALA A 190 -13.48 7.18 21.96
CA ALA A 190 -14.00 6.62 23.20
C ALA A 190 -14.90 7.63 23.94
N ASP A 191 -14.49 8.91 24.01
CA ASP A 191 -15.29 9.99 24.60
C ASP A 191 -16.63 10.19 23.88
N LYS A 192 -16.70 9.86 22.59
CA LYS A 192 -17.92 9.89 21.75
C LYS A 192 -18.69 8.56 21.74
N GLY A 193 -18.25 7.55 22.50
CA GLY A 193 -18.88 6.21 22.50
C GLY A 193 -18.69 5.42 21.21
N LEU A 194 -17.72 5.80 20.37
CA LEU A 194 -17.40 5.11 19.12
C LEU A 194 -16.33 4.02 19.34
N PRO A 195 -16.37 2.93 18.58
CA PRO A 195 -15.35 1.88 18.70
C PRO A 195 -13.96 2.42 18.32
N PRO A 196 -12.90 2.06 19.05
CA PRO A 196 -11.54 2.48 18.70
C PRO A 196 -11.10 1.83 17.38
N PHE A 197 -10.16 2.46 16.69
CA PHE A 197 -9.45 1.83 15.59
C PHE A 197 -8.47 0.79 16.12
N ALA A 198 -8.32 -0.32 15.39
CA ALA A 198 -7.46 -1.43 15.77
C ALA A 198 -5.96 -1.10 15.72
N ASN A 199 -5.51 -0.36 14.70
CA ASN A 199 -4.11 0.00 14.52
C ASN A 199 -3.96 1.37 13.79
N PRO A 200 -2.76 1.98 13.79
CA PRO A 200 -2.52 3.27 13.13
C PRO A 200 -2.84 3.27 11.64
N ARG A 201 -2.59 2.17 10.94
CA ARG A 201 -2.85 2.02 9.50
C ARG A 201 -4.33 2.14 9.15
N ASN A 202 -5.21 1.37 9.81
CA ASN A 202 -6.66 1.47 9.60
C ASN A 202 -7.20 2.83 10.00
N ALA A 203 -6.67 3.39 11.08
CA ALA A 203 -7.01 4.74 11.51
C ALA A 203 -6.61 5.78 10.45
N ALA A 204 -5.45 5.63 9.81
CA ALA A 204 -4.99 6.51 8.73
C ALA A 204 -5.85 6.34 7.47
N ALA A 205 -6.07 5.10 7.03
CA ALA A 205 -6.89 4.77 5.87
C ALA A 205 -8.33 5.30 6.02
N GLY A 206 -8.99 4.98 7.13
CA GLY A 206 -10.34 5.47 7.41
C GLY A 206 -10.40 6.99 7.59
N SER A 207 -9.35 7.61 8.14
CA SER A 207 -9.25 9.08 8.26
C SER A 207 -9.09 9.78 6.91
N LEU A 208 -8.39 9.16 5.98
CA LEU A 208 -8.11 9.72 4.66
C LEU A 208 -9.25 9.50 3.67
N ARG A 209 -9.98 8.38 3.78
CA ARG A 209 -11.08 8.00 2.89
C ARG A 209 -12.43 8.54 3.37
N GLN A 210 -12.50 9.84 3.66
CA GLN A 210 -13.72 10.53 4.06
C GLN A 210 -14.36 11.25 2.87
N LEU A 211 -15.69 11.15 2.71
CA LEU A 211 -16.39 11.87 1.64
C LEU A 211 -16.36 13.39 1.86
N ASP A 212 -16.42 13.81 3.12
CA ASP A 212 -16.19 15.20 3.51
C ASP A 212 -14.71 15.37 3.93
N PRO A 213 -13.89 16.11 3.15
CA PRO A 213 -12.49 16.33 3.50
C PRO A 213 -12.31 17.17 4.78
N SER A 214 -13.34 17.88 5.25
CA SER A 214 -13.27 18.59 6.55
C SER A 214 -13.00 17.62 7.71
N VAL A 215 -13.55 16.40 7.63
CA VAL A 215 -13.30 15.34 8.61
C VAL A 215 -11.86 14.86 8.55
N THR A 216 -11.26 14.76 7.36
CA THR A 216 -9.83 14.43 7.20
C THR A 216 -8.94 15.54 7.76
N ALA A 217 -9.30 16.80 7.57
CA ALA A 217 -8.55 17.95 8.07
C ALA A 217 -8.43 17.99 9.60
N GLU A 218 -9.39 17.41 10.33
CA GLU A 218 -9.34 17.28 11.80
C GLU A 218 -8.37 16.18 12.27
N ARG A 219 -7.92 15.30 11.36
CA ARG A 219 -7.09 14.14 11.72
C ARG A 219 -5.61 14.52 11.65
N PRO A 220 -4.79 14.07 12.60
CA PRO A 220 -3.36 14.38 12.64
C PRO A 220 -2.56 13.50 11.67
N LEU A 221 -2.97 13.47 10.40
CA LEU A 221 -2.32 12.73 9.33
C LEU A 221 -1.04 13.43 8.88
N ASP A 222 -0.07 12.63 8.47
CA ASP A 222 1.17 13.08 7.87
C ASP A 222 1.53 12.13 6.72
N ILE A 223 2.52 12.50 5.90
CA ILE A 223 2.97 11.70 4.75
C ILE A 223 4.49 11.53 4.78
N PHE A 224 4.95 10.38 4.31
CA PHE A 224 6.35 10.16 3.97
C PHE A 224 6.44 9.76 2.49
N ILE A 225 7.20 10.52 1.70
CA ILE A 225 7.43 10.22 0.28
C ILE A 225 8.63 9.28 0.17
N TYR A 226 8.48 8.19 -0.58
CA TYR A 226 9.50 7.15 -0.71
C TYR A 226 9.87 6.82 -2.16
N ALA A 227 9.13 7.31 -3.16
CA ALA A 227 9.47 7.01 -4.55
C ALA A 227 8.96 8.07 -5.53
N LEU A 228 9.66 8.14 -6.66
CA LEU A 228 9.21 8.83 -7.86
C LEU A 228 8.58 7.80 -8.81
N GLY A 229 7.34 8.07 -9.24
CA GLY A 229 6.58 7.28 -10.19
C GLY A 229 6.84 7.75 -11.62
N TYR A 230 5.76 8.04 -12.35
CA TYR A 230 5.88 8.64 -13.68
C TYR A 230 6.49 10.04 -13.62
N SER A 231 7.33 10.38 -14.60
CA SER A 231 7.88 11.73 -14.76
C SER A 231 8.13 12.01 -16.24
N GLU A 232 7.57 13.10 -16.75
CA GLU A 232 7.66 13.51 -18.14
C GLU A 232 8.98 14.23 -18.42
N ASP A 233 9.69 13.84 -19.48
CA ASP A 233 10.89 14.51 -20.01
C ASP A 233 12.03 14.76 -19.00
N SER A 234 12.06 14.05 -17.88
CA SER A 234 13.08 14.23 -16.86
C SER A 234 14.13 13.10 -16.89
N LEU A 235 15.40 13.48 -16.83
CA LEU A 235 16.44 12.58 -16.33
C LEU A 235 16.12 12.27 -14.86
N LEU A 236 15.77 11.01 -14.58
CA LEU A 236 15.63 10.55 -13.21
C LEU A 236 17.01 10.57 -12.53
N PRO A 237 17.10 10.83 -11.22
CA PRO A 237 18.34 10.68 -10.48
C PRO A 237 18.93 9.27 -10.65
N ASP A 238 20.24 9.14 -10.49
CA ASP A 238 20.98 7.89 -10.76
C ASP A 238 20.81 6.86 -9.63
N SER A 239 20.30 7.26 -8.47
CA SER A 239 20.06 6.38 -7.33
C SER A 239 18.79 6.73 -6.56
N HIS A 240 18.27 5.75 -5.83
CA HIS A 240 17.12 5.93 -4.95
C HIS A 240 17.43 6.92 -3.82
N TRP A 241 18.62 6.86 -3.22
CA TRP A 241 19.09 7.87 -2.28
C TRP A 241 19.03 9.33 -2.78
N GLN A 242 19.20 9.56 -4.09
CA GLN A 242 19.08 10.91 -4.67
C GLN A 242 17.63 11.31 -4.95
N ILE A 243 16.71 10.34 -5.04
CA ILE A 243 15.27 10.58 -5.20
C ILE A 243 14.66 11.06 -3.88
N LEU A 244 15.11 10.50 -2.75
CA LEU A 244 14.67 10.85 -1.39
C LEU A 244 15.16 12.23 -0.96
#